data_AF-A0A7R9BBA2-F1
#
_entry.id   AF-A0A7R9BBA2-F1
#
_cell.length_a   1.000
_cell.length_b   1.000
_cell.length_c   1.000
_cell.angle_alpha   90.00
_cell.angle_beta   90.00
_cell.angle_gamma   90.00
#
_symmetry.space_group_name_H-M   'P 1'
#
loop_
_entity.id
_entity.type
_entity.pdbx_description
1 polymer ?
#
loop_
_entity_poly.entity_id
_entity_poly.type
_entity_poly.pdbx_seq_one_letter_code
_entity_poly.pdbx_strand_id
1 'polypeptide(L)'
;IHFVSGLTKGEAIIASCDPADSHFMRDFESLGAEITTDNTLVPQRSEVVILAVKPHIIPSVLQDIHPFVGDKNLILSVAMGIPLRDIEK
;
A
#
# COMPACT_ATOMS: atom_id res chain seq x y z
N ILE A 1 10.65 5.13 -3.08
CA ILE A 1 10.44 5.25 -1.63
C ILE A 1 11.15 4.05 -0.98
N HIS A 2 12.25 4.27 -0.23
CA HIS A 2 13.11 3.20 0.33
C HIS A 2 12.65 2.76 1.74
N PHE A 3 11.41 2.30 1.92
CA PHE A 3 10.86 1.99 3.25
C PHE A 3 11.40 0.70 3.92
N VAL A 4 12.12 -0.16 3.20
CA VAL A 4 12.07 -1.60 3.52
C VAL A 4 13.23 -2.16 4.34
N SER A 5 14.42 -1.54 4.38
CA SER A 5 15.57 -2.17 5.04
C SER A 5 15.68 -1.94 6.56
N GLY A 6 14.86 -1.06 7.14
CA GLY A 6 15.02 -0.63 8.54
C GLY A 6 13.79 -0.71 9.45
N LEU A 7 12.58 -0.92 8.91
CA LEU A 7 11.34 -0.91 9.71
C LEU A 7 10.80 -2.31 10.04
N THR A 8 10.95 -3.28 9.15
CA THR A 8 10.42 -4.64 9.34
C THR A 8 11.15 -5.65 8.46
N LYS A 9 10.95 -6.95 8.74
CA LYS A 9 11.43 -8.04 7.86
C LYS A 9 10.61 -8.03 6.58
N GLY A 10 11.22 -8.27 5.43
CA GLY A 10 10.48 -8.26 4.17
C GLY A 10 9.39 -9.32 4.10
N GLU A 11 9.55 -10.47 4.76
CA GLU A 11 8.50 -11.51 4.87
C GLU A 11 7.20 -11.01 5.54
N ALA A 12 7.29 -9.93 6.32
CA ALA A 12 6.15 -9.30 6.98
C ALA A 12 5.53 -8.17 6.14
N ILE A 13 5.90 -8.05 4.86
CA ILE A 13 5.41 -7.02 3.95
C ILE A 13 4.61 -7.69 2.85
N ILE A 14 3.42 -7.15 2.60
CA ILE A 14 2.65 -7.39 1.39
C ILE A 14 2.57 -6.08 0.60
N ALA A 15 2.87 -6.14 -0.70
CA ALA A 15 2.82 -4.98 -1.59
C ALA A 15 1.92 -5.28 -2.79
N SER A 16 0.92 -4.43 -3.02
CA SER A 16 0.20 -4.42 -4.28
C SER A 16 0.90 -3.50 -5.28
N CYS A 17 1.10 -3.98 -6.51
CA CYS A 17 1.75 -3.23 -7.58
C CYS A 17 1.03 -3.46 -8.90
N ASP A 18 1.00 -2.42 -9.74
CA ASP A 18 0.53 -2.56 -11.12
C ASP A 18 1.54 -3.42 -11.91
N PRO A 19 1.11 -4.32 -12.79
CA PRO A 19 2.01 -5.10 -13.64
C PRO A 19 2.98 -4.25 -14.49
N ALA A 20 2.61 -3.01 -14.82
CA ALA A 20 3.49 -2.06 -15.52
C ALA A 20 4.69 -1.61 -14.66
N ASP A 21 4.59 -1.73 -13.33
CA ASP A 21 5.57 -1.30 -12.33
C ASP A 21 6.53 -2.45 -11.92
N SER A 22 6.90 -3.29 -12.89
CA SER A 22 7.71 -4.51 -12.71
C SER A 22 9.06 -4.32 -11.99
N HIS A 23 9.65 -3.11 -12.02
CA HIS A 23 10.86 -2.80 -11.26
C HIS A 23 10.62 -2.84 -9.75
N PHE A 24 9.51 -2.25 -9.28
CA PHE A 24 9.16 -2.23 -7.87
C PHE A 24 8.83 -3.64 -7.36
N MET A 25 8.15 -4.45 -8.17
CA MET A 25 7.85 -5.84 -7.83
C MET A 25 9.15 -6.60 -7.53
N ARG A 26 10.16 -6.50 -8.40
CA ARG A 26 11.45 -7.16 -8.20
C ARG A 26 12.19 -6.67 -6.96
N ASP A 27 12.15 -5.36 -6.70
CA ASP A 27 12.80 -4.78 -5.52
C ASP A 27 12.15 -5.32 -4.23
N PHE A 28 10.82 -5.32 -4.15
CA PHE A 28 10.10 -5.86 -2.99
C PHE A 28 10.24 -7.39 -2.86
N GLU A 29 10.23 -8.15 -3.97
CA GLU A 29 10.53 -9.59 -3.95
C GLU A 29 11.94 -9.86 -3.43
N SER A 30 12.94 -9.06 -3.84
CA SER A 30 14.32 -9.20 -3.36
C SER A 30 14.48 -8.97 -1.86
N LEU A 31 13.53 -8.25 -1.27
CA LEU A 31 13.45 -8.00 0.16
C LEU A 31 12.72 -9.14 0.91
N GLY A 32 12.04 -10.04 0.19
CA GLY A 32 11.25 -11.15 0.74
C GLY A 32 9.76 -10.83 0.93
N ALA A 33 9.26 -9.75 0.34
CA ALA A 33 7.86 -9.36 0.44
C ALA A 33 6.94 -10.22 -0.44
N GLU A 34 5.69 -10.40 0.01
CA GLU A 34 4.63 -10.97 -0.81
C GLU A 34 4.13 -9.90 -1.81
N ILE A 35 4.15 -10.19 -3.10
CA ILE A 35 3.65 -9.28 -4.14
C ILE A 35 2.30 -9.77 -4.65
N THR A 36 1.38 -8.83 -4.82
CA THR A 36 0.07 -9.06 -5.41
C THR A 36 -0.26 -7.97 -6.42
N THR A 37 -1.17 -8.24 -7.34
CA THR A 37 -1.80 -7.24 -8.21
C THR A 37 -3.19 -6.82 -7.70
N ASP A 38 -3.63 -7.41 -6.59
CA ASP A 38 -4.92 -7.16 -5.95
C ASP A 38 -4.71 -6.28 -4.71
N ASN A 39 -5.20 -5.04 -4.78
CA ASN A 39 -5.09 -4.06 -3.70
C ASN A 39 -5.89 -4.46 -2.46
N THR A 40 -6.94 -5.26 -2.62
CA THR A 40 -7.86 -5.63 -1.52
C THR A 40 -7.20 -6.55 -0.49
N LEU A 41 -6.15 -7.29 -0.89
CA LEU A 41 -5.43 -8.19 0.01
C LEU A 41 -4.57 -7.44 1.03
N VAL A 42 -4.08 -6.24 0.67
CA VAL A 42 -3.20 -5.42 1.51
C VAL A 42 -3.88 -5.03 2.84
N PRO A 43 -5.05 -4.35 2.86
CA PRO A 43 -5.72 -3.98 4.12
C PRO A 43 -6.22 -5.19 4.92
N GLN A 44 -6.53 -6.32 4.27
CA GLN A 44 -6.99 -7.53 4.97
C GLN A 44 -5.87 -8.15 5.81
N ARG A 45 -4.64 -8.14 5.28
CA ARG A 45 -3.48 -8.85 5.84
C ARG A 45 -2.47 -7.96 6.55
N SER A 46 -2.64 -6.63 6.50
CA SER A 46 -1.70 -5.67 7.10
C SER A 46 -2.34 -4.91 8.25
N GLU A 47 -1.59 -4.66 9.32
CA GLU A 47 -1.99 -3.72 10.38
C GLU A 47 -1.66 -2.27 9.98
N VAL A 48 -0.60 -2.07 9.20
CA VAL A 48 -0.19 -0.76 8.69
C VAL A 48 -0.25 -0.78 7.17
N VAL A 49 -0.98 0.16 6.58
CA VAL A 49 -1.13 0.30 5.12
C VAL A 49 -0.53 1.63 4.68
N ILE A 50 0.45 1.58 3.79
CA ILE A 50 1.10 2.78 3.26
C ILE A 50 0.61 3.04 1.84
N LEU A 51 -0.05 4.18 1.63
CA LEU A 51 -0.49 4.62 0.31
C LEU A 51 0.65 5.40 -0.36
N ALA A 52 1.37 4.71 -1.24
CA ALA A 52 2.53 5.20 -1.98
C ALA A 52 2.23 5.42 -3.48
N VAL A 53 0.98 5.74 -3.83
CA VAL A 53 0.52 5.93 -5.21
C VAL A 53 0.52 7.40 -5.62
N LYS A 54 0.44 7.66 -6.93
CA LYS A 54 0.32 9.03 -7.47
C LYS A 54 -0.97 9.69 -6.96
N PRO A 55 -0.99 11.01 -6.65
CA PRO A 55 -2.14 11.67 -6.03
C PRO A 55 -3.47 11.49 -6.78
N HIS A 56 -3.46 11.48 -8.11
CA HIS A 56 -4.68 11.32 -8.93
C HIS A 56 -5.26 9.89 -8.91
N ILE A 57 -4.50 8.90 -8.46
CA ILE A 57 -4.93 7.49 -8.38
C ILE A 57 -5.56 7.17 -7.02
N ILE A 58 -5.25 7.97 -5.98
CA ILE A 58 -5.71 7.75 -4.60
C ILE A 58 -7.22 7.52 -4.49
N PRO A 59 -8.09 8.36 -5.09
CA PRO A 59 -9.53 8.16 -4.94
C PRO A 59 -10.00 6.79 -5.45
N SER A 60 -9.41 6.31 -6.55
CA SER A 60 -9.73 4.99 -7.11
C SER A 60 -9.26 3.85 -6.20
N VAL A 61 -8.06 3.97 -5.62
CA VAL A 61 -7.52 2.95 -4.71
C VAL A 61 -8.29 2.94 -3.41
N LEU A 62 -8.61 4.10 -2.85
CA LEU A 62 -9.41 4.20 -1.63
C LEU A 62 -10.78 3.55 -1.79
N GLN A 63 -11.49 3.83 -2.89
CA GLN A 63 -12.78 3.19 -3.15
C GLN A 63 -12.69 1.65 -3.21
N ASP A 64 -11.59 1.13 -3.77
CA ASP A 64 -11.35 -0.30 -3.91
C ASP A 64 -11.04 -0.97 -2.55
N ILE A 65 -10.22 -0.33 -1.73
CA ILE A 65 -9.78 -0.90 -0.44
C ILE A 65 -10.70 -0.57 0.73
N HIS A 66 -11.52 0.48 0.67
CA HIS A 66 -12.35 0.98 1.77
C HIS A 66 -13.19 -0.12 2.44
N PRO A 67 -13.86 -1.05 1.72
CA PRO A 67 -14.64 -2.13 2.35
C PRO A 67 -13.81 -3.10 3.22
N PHE A 68 -12.49 -3.10 3.03
CA PHE A 68 -11.56 -4.03 3.68
C PHE A 68 -10.69 -3.36 4.74
N VAL A 69 -10.78 -2.04 4.88
CA VAL A 69 -10.14 -1.27 5.95
C VAL A 69 -11.05 -1.29 7.18
N GLY A 70 -10.51 -1.72 8.32
CA GLY A 70 -11.19 -1.71 9.61
C GLY A 70 -10.35 -1.06 10.70
N ASP A 71 -10.85 -1.10 11.94
CA ASP A 71 -10.25 -0.40 13.10
C ASP A 71 -8.80 -0.81 13.42
N LYS A 72 -8.39 -2.00 12.99
CA LYS A 72 -7.01 -2.51 13.16
C LYS A 72 -6.01 -1.85 12.21
N ASN A 73 -6.48 -1.18 11.15
CA ASN A 73 -5.64 -0.68 10.08
C ASN A 73 -5.20 0.76 10.36
N LEU A 74 -3.89 0.99 10.44
CA LEU A 74 -3.29 2.31 10.41
C LEU A 74 -2.97 2.69 8.96
N ILE A 75 -3.70 3.65 8.40
CA ILE A 75 -3.45 4.17 7.05
C ILE A 75 -2.43 5.31 7.11
N LEU A 76 -1.32 5.17 6.40
CA LEU A 76 -0.32 6.22 6.20
C LEU A 76 -0.31 6.65 4.73
N SER A 77 -0.71 7.89 4.44
CA SER A 77 -0.63 8.44 3.08
C SER A 77 0.59 9.34 2.93
N VAL A 78 1.39 9.08 1.89
CA VAL A 78 2.59 9.88 1.55
C VAL A 78 2.28 10.87 0.41
N ALA A 79 1.03 10.96 -0.03
CA ALA A 79 0.65 11.84 -1.12
C ALA A 79 0.54 13.31 -0.69
N MET A 80 1.37 14.14 -1.29
CA MET A 80 1.32 15.60 -1.13
C MET A 80 0.06 16.17 -1.82
N GLY A 81 -0.70 16.98 -1.09
CA GLY A 81 -1.82 17.75 -1.65
C GLY A 81 -3.19 17.07 -1.62
N ILE A 82 -3.33 15.88 -1.03
CA ILE A 82 -4.63 15.25 -0.78
C ILE A 82 -5.05 15.54 0.66
N PRO A 83 -6.21 16.18 0.91
CA PRO A 83 -6.67 16.45 2.26
C PRO A 83 -7.09 15.15 2.96
N LEU A 84 -6.87 15.08 4.28
CA LEU A 84 -7.26 13.92 5.11
C LEU A 84 -8.72 13.52 4.93
N ARG A 85 -9.61 14.50 4.73
CA ARG A 85 -11.05 14.28 4.50
C ARG A 85 -11.37 13.44 3.26
N ASP A 86 -10.45 13.33 2.30
CA ASP A 86 -10.63 12.48 1.12
C ASP A 86 -10.10 11.06 1.34
N ILE A 87 -9.31 10.84 2.40
CA ILE A 87 -8.81 9.53 2.84
C ILE A 87 -9.76 8.87 3.84
N GLU A 88 -10.42 9.66 4.68
CA GLU A 88 -11.37 9.19 5.71
C GLU A 88 -12.79 8.86 5.18
N LYS A 89 -13.03 9.03 3.87
CA LYS A 89 -14.33 8.76 3.22
C LYS A 89 -14.39 7.36 2.65
#